data_AF-A0A844MPN8-F1
#
_entry.id   AF-A0A844MPN8-F1
#
_cell.length_a   1.000
_cell.length_b   1.000
_cell.length_c   1.000
_cell.angle_alpha   90.00
_cell.angle_beta   90.00
_cell.angle_gamma   90.00
#
_symmetry.space_group_name_H-M   'P 1'
#
loop_
_entity.id
_entity.type
_entity.pdbx_description
1 polymer ?
#
loop_
_entity_poly.entity_id
_entity_poly.type
_entity_poly.pdbx_seq_one_letter_code
_entity_poly.pdbx_strand_id
1 'polypeptide(L)'
;MRAGLSELSTGLLLDPRVHRIFVTTLSGQSISGTIRLLELLGERAPSTRDTDPLPTLIISQVPKDVQDTELLPDPNKSLLSEPEKRLIESAKFFIGDNRELLRIITGFDRNLLVLPSMWEEVNTRLERSGIVDAVRPLLDLLPAKQNQTIIKESLPTLKSQRETLRDITKKLVFAETAEAEDFLATIPLRHLASDHRRQVPITVVVGAKGSGKTDTFLQIIRRENWQTFAEDACATQVQINAFICPVLASKNLETPAIQLVGEVQKKTAQALGFDNPQSIQSLRDHIGDFCPLNLHEGQWRERWLDLIAWGVGFQPHKEGAGRALTENLLKTQQRLLVIIDGLEDLFQNFASDETQQTALRALIQEVPEWLGQQPGRPLGIIIFIRRDMVLAAVRQNAAQAIARYEPYALKWNREEALKLVAWVATLSNIPLNTNIERLQDMREEKLTQVLIPLWGKKLGSDTSKEAASARFVIAALSDFRGQIQSRDLVRLLHLAAQESVNDRRYSDRILIPAAIRAALPECSTKKIEEIEQENTALKDVFTKLRELFEEERKIPFTRDQLRLTVEEMKILEDNGVVIREKDDYYMPEIFRLGLGFSLTATGRPAVMSLARRAAKQGA
;
A
#
# COMPACT_ATOMS: atom_id res chain seq x y z
N MET A 1 0.26 33.43 -27.97
CA MET A 1 1.14 33.39 -29.16
C MET A 1 2.58 33.54 -28.73
N ARG A 2 3.48 32.66 -29.16
CA ARG A 2 4.92 32.79 -28.92
C ARG A 2 5.59 33.20 -30.22
N ALA A 3 6.58 34.10 -30.16
CA ALA A 3 7.35 34.48 -31.34
C ALA A 3 7.91 33.24 -32.04
N GLY A 4 7.72 33.15 -33.37
CA GLY A 4 8.13 32.00 -34.19
C GLY A 4 7.06 30.91 -34.39
N LEU A 5 5.91 30.97 -33.70
CA LEU A 5 4.79 30.02 -33.90
C LEU A 5 3.51 30.70 -34.39
N SER A 6 3.58 31.98 -34.77
CA SER A 6 2.41 32.81 -35.09
C SER A 6 1.61 32.26 -36.26
N GLU A 7 2.26 31.79 -37.33
CA GLU A 7 1.57 31.26 -38.53
C GLU A 7 0.76 29.99 -38.22
N LEU A 8 1.33 29.06 -37.44
CA LEU A 8 0.65 27.85 -36.98
C LEU A 8 -0.48 28.15 -35.97
N SER A 9 -0.27 29.16 -35.12
CA SER A 9 -1.23 29.53 -34.07
C SER A 9 -2.45 30.28 -34.62
N THR A 10 -2.30 30.99 -35.74
CA THR A 10 -3.36 31.86 -36.28
C THR A 10 -4.57 31.04 -36.74
N GLY A 11 -4.36 29.89 -37.39
CA GLY A 11 -5.46 29.01 -37.81
C GLY A 11 -6.26 28.45 -36.63
N LEU A 12 -5.60 28.11 -35.52
CA LEU A 12 -6.25 27.63 -34.30
C LEU A 12 -6.98 28.74 -33.54
N LEU A 13 -6.42 29.95 -33.52
CA LEU A 13 -7.05 31.10 -32.84
C LEU A 13 -8.31 31.59 -33.57
N LEU A 14 -8.35 31.47 -34.90
CA LEU A 14 -9.50 31.86 -35.71
C LEU A 14 -10.59 30.77 -35.80
N ASP A 15 -10.40 29.59 -35.22
CA ASP A 15 -11.44 28.56 -35.16
C ASP A 15 -12.29 28.72 -33.88
N PRO A 16 -13.59 29.05 -33.99
CA PRO A 16 -14.49 29.21 -32.83
C PRO A 16 -14.66 27.95 -31.98
N ARG A 17 -14.33 26.77 -32.52
CA ARG A 17 -14.46 25.47 -31.83
C ARG A 17 -13.29 25.16 -30.91
N VAL A 18 -12.22 25.94 -30.96
CA VAL A 18 -11.03 25.73 -30.13
C VAL A 18 -11.21 26.46 -28.80
N HIS A 19 -10.88 25.78 -27.69
CA HIS A 19 -10.85 26.40 -26.37
C HIS A 19 -9.67 27.37 -26.28
N ARG A 20 -9.94 28.66 -26.11
CA ARG A 20 -8.91 29.72 -26.16
C ARG A 20 -8.58 30.20 -24.76
N ILE A 21 -7.31 30.07 -24.37
CA ILE A 21 -6.81 30.53 -23.08
C ILE A 21 -5.88 31.72 -23.32
N PHE A 22 -6.28 32.88 -22.80
CA PHE A 22 -5.51 34.12 -22.88
C PHE A 22 -4.76 34.33 -21.58
N VAL A 23 -3.43 34.31 -21.65
CA VAL A 23 -2.56 34.56 -20.50
C VAL A 23 -1.91 35.93 -20.67
N THR A 24 -2.10 36.81 -19.69
CA THR A 24 -1.54 38.17 -19.68
C THR A 24 -0.92 38.50 -18.32
N THR A 25 -0.19 39.60 -18.23
CA THR A 25 0.36 40.15 -16.98
C THR A 25 -0.19 41.56 -16.78
N LEU A 26 0.05 42.17 -15.62
CA LEU A 26 -0.35 43.56 -15.35
C LEU A 26 0.47 44.61 -16.09
N SER A 27 1.40 44.21 -16.97
CA SER A 27 2.14 45.18 -17.77
C SER A 27 1.21 45.87 -18.78
N GLY A 28 1.34 47.19 -18.93
CA GLY A 28 0.49 47.96 -19.85
C GLY A 28 0.54 47.43 -21.29
N GLN A 29 1.72 47.02 -21.76
CA GLN A 29 1.90 46.44 -23.10
C GLN A 29 1.20 45.08 -23.24
N SER A 30 1.30 44.21 -22.22
CA SER A 30 0.61 42.91 -22.24
C SER A 30 -0.90 43.08 -22.23
N ILE A 31 -1.43 43.98 -21.41
CA ILE A 31 -2.87 44.27 -21.35
C ILE A 31 -3.37 44.82 -22.68
N SER A 32 -2.73 45.87 -23.22
CA SER A 32 -3.12 46.46 -24.50
C SER A 32 -3.04 45.46 -25.65
N GLY A 33 -2.01 44.61 -25.68
CA GLY A 33 -1.87 43.56 -26.67
C GLY A 33 -2.98 42.49 -26.58
N THR A 34 -3.32 42.07 -25.36
CA THR A 34 -4.42 41.10 -25.14
C THR A 34 -5.77 41.70 -25.50
N ILE A 35 -6.05 42.95 -25.12
CA ILE A 35 -7.27 43.69 -25.50
C ILE A 35 -7.41 43.70 -27.02
N ARG A 36 -6.35 44.13 -27.73
CA ARG A 36 -6.40 44.23 -29.19
C ARG A 36 -6.63 42.88 -29.86
N LEU A 37 -6.07 41.81 -29.29
CA LEU A 37 -6.30 40.45 -29.77
C LEU A 37 -7.74 39.99 -29.55
N LEU A 38 -8.33 40.29 -28.38
CA LEU A 38 -9.72 39.96 -28.07
C LEU A 38 -10.70 40.70 -29.00
N GLU A 39 -10.46 41.99 -29.25
CA GLU A 39 -11.25 42.79 -30.21
C GLU A 39 -11.19 42.19 -31.62
N LEU A 40 -9.99 41.92 -32.13
CA LEU A 40 -9.78 41.36 -33.48
C LEU A 40 -10.41 39.98 -33.63
N LEU A 41 -10.30 39.13 -32.61
CA LEU A 41 -10.94 37.82 -32.62
C LEU A 41 -12.47 37.93 -32.50
N GLY A 42 -12.98 38.94 -31.80
CA GLY A 42 -14.43 39.18 -31.71
C GLY A 42 -15.02 39.57 -33.06
N GLU A 43 -14.30 40.35 -33.85
CA GLU A 43 -14.72 40.70 -35.21
C GLU A 43 -14.61 39.53 -36.20
N ARG A 44 -13.59 38.67 -36.06
CA ARG A 44 -13.20 37.71 -37.10
C ARG A 44 -13.59 36.26 -36.81
N ALA A 45 -13.73 35.87 -35.55
CA ALA A 45 -13.99 34.49 -35.13
C ALA A 45 -14.72 34.40 -33.77
N PRO A 46 -15.89 35.03 -33.62
CA PRO A 46 -16.60 35.07 -32.34
C PRO A 46 -17.16 33.70 -31.95
N SER A 47 -17.20 33.41 -30.65
CA SER A 47 -17.77 32.17 -30.09
C SER A 47 -19.27 32.33 -29.82
N THR A 48 -20.07 32.47 -30.89
CA THR A 48 -21.51 32.81 -30.79
C THR A 48 -22.44 31.60 -30.64
N ARG A 49 -22.01 30.38 -30.99
CA ARG A 49 -22.88 29.20 -30.87
C ARG A 49 -22.93 28.73 -29.42
N ASP A 50 -24.02 28.07 -29.03
CA ASP A 50 -24.15 27.44 -27.70
C ASP A 50 -23.15 26.30 -27.49
N THR A 51 -22.64 25.73 -28.57
CA THR A 51 -21.62 24.65 -28.55
C THR A 51 -20.19 25.17 -28.60
N ASP A 52 -19.97 26.46 -28.88
CA ASP A 52 -18.61 27.01 -28.99
C ASP A 52 -18.02 27.21 -27.59
N PRO A 53 -16.79 26.75 -27.32
CA PRO A 53 -16.15 26.94 -26.03
C PRO A 53 -15.96 28.42 -25.72
N LEU A 54 -16.22 28.79 -24.46
CA LEU A 54 -15.96 30.13 -23.94
C LEU A 54 -14.47 30.28 -23.60
N PRO A 55 -13.86 31.42 -23.90
CA PRO A 55 -12.45 31.62 -23.62
C PRO A 55 -12.21 31.77 -22.12
N THR A 56 -10.96 31.54 -21.71
CA THR A 56 -10.53 31.76 -20.33
C THR A 56 -9.47 32.84 -20.27
N LEU A 57 -9.61 33.77 -19.33
CA LEU A 57 -8.62 34.82 -19.07
C LEU A 57 -7.80 34.48 -17.83
N ILE A 58 -6.48 34.47 -17.98
CA ILE A 58 -5.52 34.28 -16.89
C ILE A 58 -4.68 35.55 -16.76
N ILE A 59 -4.81 36.23 -15.63
CA ILE A 59 -3.94 37.34 -15.25
C ILE A 59 -2.88 36.77 -14.32
N SER A 60 -1.65 36.71 -14.82
CA SER A 60 -0.54 36.04 -14.17
C SER A 60 0.48 37.00 -13.57
N GLN A 61 1.29 36.48 -12.64
CA GLN A 61 2.35 37.22 -11.96
C GLN A 61 1.85 38.45 -11.19
N VAL A 62 0.66 38.37 -10.60
CA VAL A 62 0.14 39.47 -9.80
C VAL A 62 0.94 39.60 -8.50
N PRO A 63 1.53 40.78 -8.20
CA PRO A 63 2.25 40.99 -6.95
C PRO A 63 1.35 40.76 -5.74
N LYS A 64 1.88 40.16 -4.67
CA LYS A 64 1.10 39.85 -3.45
C LYS A 64 0.46 41.09 -2.82
N ASP A 65 1.20 42.20 -2.78
CA ASP A 65 0.71 43.48 -2.26
C ASP A 65 -0.54 43.98 -3.01
N VAL A 66 -0.66 43.63 -4.30
CA VAL A 66 -1.80 43.98 -5.15
C VAL A 66 -2.98 43.02 -4.95
N GLN A 67 -2.72 41.73 -4.68
CA GLN A 67 -3.73 40.75 -4.28
C GLN A 67 -4.32 41.04 -2.89
N ASP A 68 -3.48 41.41 -1.92
CA ASP A 68 -3.92 41.69 -0.54
C ASP A 68 -4.74 42.98 -0.44
N THR A 69 -4.56 43.92 -1.38
CA THR A 69 -5.35 45.16 -1.47
C THR A 69 -6.80 44.91 -1.94
N GLU A 70 -7.12 43.77 -2.56
CA GLU A 70 -8.50 43.39 -2.92
C GLU A 70 -9.37 43.00 -1.72
N LEU A 71 -8.77 42.70 -0.56
CA LEU A 71 -9.50 42.37 0.67
C LEU A 71 -10.03 43.61 1.40
N LEU A 72 -9.69 44.82 0.95
CA LEU A 72 -10.17 46.09 1.52
C LEU A 72 -11.30 46.68 0.66
N PRO A 73 -12.38 47.23 1.26
CA PRO A 73 -13.65 47.49 0.55
C PRO A 73 -13.68 48.73 -0.36
N ASP A 74 -12.54 49.33 -0.71
CA ASP A 74 -12.49 50.60 -1.42
C ASP A 74 -12.24 50.40 -2.93
N PRO A 75 -13.28 50.46 -3.79
CA PRO A 75 -13.19 50.13 -5.22
C PRO A 75 -12.31 51.11 -6.03
N ASN A 76 -11.94 52.26 -5.45
CA ASN A 76 -11.12 53.28 -6.11
C ASN A 76 -9.60 53.12 -5.88
N LYS A 77 -9.15 52.08 -5.14
CA LYS A 77 -7.73 51.81 -4.86
C LYS A 77 -7.20 50.47 -5.41
N SER A 78 -8.04 49.66 -6.06
CA SER A 78 -7.61 48.37 -6.62
C SER A 78 -6.94 48.56 -7.99
N LEU A 79 -5.61 48.41 -8.02
CA LEU A 79 -4.77 48.40 -9.22
C LEU A 79 -5.12 47.28 -10.23
N LEU A 80 -5.91 46.27 -9.81
CA LEU A 80 -6.38 45.17 -10.65
C LEU A 80 -7.70 45.48 -11.38
N SER A 81 -8.55 46.29 -10.75
CA SER A 81 -9.93 46.48 -11.18
C SER A 81 -10.08 47.11 -12.56
N GLU A 82 -9.23 48.09 -12.92
CA GLU A 82 -9.29 48.78 -14.21
C GLU A 82 -8.74 47.91 -15.35
N PRO A 83 -7.54 47.30 -15.25
CA PRO A 83 -7.06 46.32 -16.24
C PRO A 83 -8.05 45.17 -16.50
N GLU A 84 -8.61 44.59 -15.44
CA GLU A 84 -9.53 43.47 -15.55
C GLU A 84 -10.85 43.88 -16.23
N LYS A 85 -11.45 45.00 -15.83
CA LYS A 85 -12.66 45.55 -16.47
C LYS A 85 -12.47 45.74 -17.97
N ARG A 86 -11.37 46.37 -18.40
CA ARG A 86 -11.09 46.58 -19.83
C ARG A 86 -10.94 45.27 -20.59
N LEU A 87 -10.30 44.26 -20.00
CA LEU A 87 -10.17 42.93 -20.62
C LEU A 87 -11.53 42.23 -20.75
N ILE A 88 -12.38 42.31 -19.73
CA ILE A 88 -13.74 41.75 -19.75
C ILE A 88 -14.60 42.46 -20.80
N GLU A 89 -14.60 43.79 -20.83
CA GLU A 89 -15.35 44.59 -21.81
C GLU A 89 -14.92 44.25 -23.24
N SER A 90 -13.62 44.10 -23.48
CA SER A 90 -13.10 43.71 -24.79
C SER A 90 -13.50 42.28 -25.18
N ALA A 91 -13.57 41.36 -24.19
CA ALA A 91 -13.99 39.99 -24.42
C ALA A 91 -15.51 39.85 -24.64
N LYS A 92 -16.34 40.84 -24.28
CA LYS A 92 -17.79 40.82 -24.59
C LYS A 92 -18.05 40.87 -26.10
N PHE A 93 -17.24 41.61 -26.85
CA PHE A 93 -17.28 41.60 -28.32
C PHE A 93 -17.03 40.20 -28.91
N PHE A 94 -16.41 39.30 -28.14
CA PHE A 94 -16.02 37.96 -28.55
C PHE A 94 -17.03 36.86 -28.20
N ILE A 95 -17.86 37.03 -27.15
CA ILE A 95 -18.80 36.00 -26.64
C ILE A 95 -20.28 36.42 -26.60
N GLY A 96 -20.58 37.72 -26.79
CA GLY A 96 -21.92 38.31 -26.63
C GLY A 96 -22.26 38.75 -25.19
N ASP A 97 -23.27 39.61 -25.03
CA ASP A 97 -23.53 40.34 -23.77
C ASP A 97 -24.01 39.48 -22.57
N ASN A 98 -24.43 38.23 -22.80
CA ASN A 98 -25.11 37.40 -21.79
C ASN A 98 -24.27 36.23 -21.23
N ARG A 99 -22.98 36.13 -21.53
CA ARG A 99 -22.13 35.00 -21.08
C ARG A 99 -21.02 35.45 -20.14
N GLU A 100 -20.86 34.74 -19.02
CA GLU A 100 -19.82 35.02 -18.03
C GLU A 100 -18.52 34.25 -18.35
N LEU A 101 -17.38 34.93 -18.20
CA LEU A 101 -16.06 34.39 -18.49
C LEU A 101 -15.41 33.81 -17.24
N LEU A 102 -14.77 32.65 -17.40
CA LEU A 102 -13.86 32.15 -16.38
C LEU A 102 -12.62 33.06 -16.32
N ARG A 103 -12.34 33.54 -15.11
CA ARG A 103 -11.23 34.43 -14.80
C ARG A 103 -10.36 33.79 -13.74
N ILE A 104 -9.06 33.75 -13.98
CA ILE A 104 -8.09 33.14 -13.08
C ILE A 104 -6.99 34.15 -12.81
N ILE A 105 -6.75 34.44 -11.54
CA ILE A 105 -5.66 35.31 -11.09
C ILE A 105 -4.60 34.44 -10.44
N THR A 106 -3.36 34.52 -10.92
CA THR A 106 -2.23 33.81 -10.32
C THR A 106 -1.21 34.78 -9.73
N GLY A 107 -0.82 34.52 -8.48
CA GLY A 107 0.14 35.33 -7.76
C GLY A 107 1.57 35.17 -8.30
N PHE A 108 2.42 36.15 -8.02
CA PHE A 108 3.84 36.08 -8.32
C PHE A 108 4.58 35.22 -7.28
N ASP A 109 5.23 34.15 -7.75
CA ASP A 109 6.13 33.33 -6.93
C ASP A 109 7.58 33.39 -7.48
N ARG A 110 8.49 33.89 -6.65
CA ARG A 110 9.92 34.00 -6.99
C ARG A 110 10.58 32.64 -7.24
N ASN A 111 10.07 31.56 -6.63
CA ASN A 111 10.62 30.21 -6.76
C ASN A 111 10.44 29.61 -8.17
N LEU A 112 9.58 30.22 -8.99
CA LEU A 112 9.27 29.80 -10.36
C LEU A 112 10.07 30.57 -11.42
N LEU A 113 10.88 31.57 -11.03
CA LEU A 113 11.76 32.30 -11.96
C LEU A 113 12.90 31.42 -12.50
N VAL A 114 13.42 30.51 -11.68
CA VAL A 114 14.49 29.57 -12.04
C VAL A 114 14.01 28.17 -11.74
N LEU A 115 13.70 27.41 -12.79
CA LEU A 115 13.22 26.04 -12.67
C LEU A 115 14.39 25.06 -12.50
N PRO A 116 14.27 24.06 -11.59
CA PRO A 116 15.27 23.00 -11.46
C PRO A 116 15.27 22.07 -12.69
N SER A 117 16.35 21.29 -12.85
CA SER A 117 16.51 20.37 -13.98
C SER A 117 15.68 19.09 -13.86
N MET A 118 15.21 18.75 -12.64
CA MET A 118 14.36 17.59 -12.38
C MET A 118 12.86 17.98 -12.36
N TRP A 119 12.04 17.21 -13.07
CA TRP A 119 10.61 17.51 -13.24
C TRP A 119 9.81 17.40 -11.93
N GLU A 120 10.17 16.47 -11.06
CA GLU A 120 9.52 16.28 -9.75
C GLU A 120 9.69 17.52 -8.85
N GLU A 121 10.86 18.15 -8.92
CA GLU A 121 11.12 19.39 -8.18
C GLU A 121 10.36 20.57 -8.76
N VAL A 122 10.19 20.63 -10.09
CA VAL A 122 9.33 21.63 -10.75
C VAL A 122 7.89 21.47 -10.24
N ASN A 123 7.36 20.25 -10.22
CA ASN A 123 6.00 19.97 -9.72
C ASN A 123 5.83 20.36 -8.26
N THR A 124 6.80 20.03 -7.40
CA THR A 124 6.79 20.40 -5.98
C THR A 124 6.75 21.91 -5.79
N ARG A 125 7.50 22.67 -6.62
CA ARG A 125 7.45 24.15 -6.58
C ARG A 125 6.12 24.70 -7.09
N LEU A 126 5.54 24.10 -8.13
CA LEU A 126 4.23 24.49 -8.65
C LEU A 126 3.12 24.27 -7.63
N GLU A 127 3.10 23.13 -6.93
CA GLU A 127 2.12 22.84 -5.88
C GLU A 127 2.19 23.86 -4.73
N ARG A 128 3.41 24.24 -4.32
CA ARG A 128 3.61 25.23 -3.25
C ARG A 128 3.29 26.66 -3.66
N SER A 129 3.31 26.96 -4.95
CA SER A 129 3.03 28.31 -5.48
C SER A 129 1.55 28.69 -5.49
N GLY A 130 0.64 27.72 -5.26
CA GLY A 130 -0.81 27.92 -5.36
C GLY A 130 -1.33 28.05 -6.80
N ILE A 131 -0.46 28.07 -7.81
CA ILE A 131 -0.86 28.12 -9.23
C ILE A 131 -1.71 26.90 -9.60
N VAL A 132 -1.36 25.71 -9.10
CA VAL A 132 -2.08 24.46 -9.38
C VAL A 132 -3.54 24.54 -8.94
N ASP A 133 -3.79 25.09 -7.75
CA ASP A 133 -5.15 25.29 -7.25
C ASP A 133 -5.89 26.37 -8.03
N ALA A 134 -5.22 27.46 -8.39
CA ALA A 134 -5.81 28.56 -9.16
C ALA A 134 -6.25 28.14 -10.57
N VAL A 135 -5.47 27.28 -11.24
CA VAL A 135 -5.80 26.80 -12.61
C VAL A 135 -6.70 25.58 -12.64
N ARG A 136 -6.99 24.97 -11.48
CA ARG A 136 -7.82 23.76 -11.36
C ARG A 136 -9.19 23.84 -12.05
N PRO A 137 -9.91 24.98 -12.07
CA PRO A 137 -11.17 25.09 -12.81
C PRO A 137 -11.06 24.85 -14.32
N LEU A 138 -9.85 24.93 -14.90
CA LEU A 138 -9.63 24.61 -16.32
C LEU A 138 -9.79 23.12 -16.64
N LEU A 139 -9.69 22.24 -15.65
CA LEU A 139 -9.82 20.80 -15.85
C LEU A 139 -11.23 20.42 -16.32
N ASP A 140 -12.25 21.15 -15.85
CA ASP A 140 -13.65 20.96 -16.24
C ASP A 140 -13.90 21.37 -17.70
N LEU A 141 -12.94 22.06 -18.34
CA LEU A 141 -13.02 22.54 -19.72
C LEU A 141 -12.29 21.61 -20.71
N LEU A 142 -11.55 20.61 -20.23
CA LEU A 142 -10.87 19.66 -21.10
C LEU A 142 -11.88 18.64 -21.65
N PRO A 143 -11.85 18.31 -22.96
CA PRO A 143 -12.69 17.26 -23.50
C PRO A 143 -12.29 15.94 -22.84
N ALA A 144 -13.16 15.41 -21.97
CA ALA A 144 -12.97 14.10 -21.38
C ALA A 144 -12.80 13.09 -22.52
N LYS A 145 -11.66 12.41 -22.60
CA LYS A 145 -11.53 11.22 -23.44
C LYS A 145 -12.57 10.22 -22.93
N GLN A 146 -13.68 10.08 -23.65
CA GLN A 146 -14.59 8.95 -23.49
C GLN A 146 -13.91 7.68 -24.03
N ASN A 147 -12.87 7.23 -23.34
CA ASN A 147 -12.43 5.85 -23.41
C ASN A 147 -13.05 5.13 -22.22
N GLN A 148 -14.30 4.71 -22.41
CA GLN A 148 -14.86 3.49 -21.85
C GLN A 148 -16.24 3.34 -22.47
N THR A 149 -16.41 2.26 -23.21
CA THR A 149 -17.70 1.67 -23.54
C THR A 149 -18.40 1.39 -22.21
N ILE A 150 -19.16 2.35 -21.70
CA ILE A 150 -20.11 2.11 -20.63
C ILE A 150 -21.21 1.27 -21.27
N ILE A 151 -21.06 -0.04 -21.18
CA ILE A 151 -22.21 -0.93 -21.21
C ILE A 151 -23.15 -0.35 -20.15
N LYS A 152 -24.36 0.04 -20.57
CA LYS A 152 -25.45 0.35 -19.65
C LYS A 152 -25.84 -0.95 -18.93
N GLU A 153 -24.98 -1.42 -18.04
CA GLU A 153 -25.42 -2.28 -16.95
C GLU A 153 -26.28 -1.40 -16.03
N SER A 154 -27.42 -1.92 -15.60
CA SER A 154 -28.21 -1.29 -14.56
C SER A 154 -27.29 -0.95 -13.39
N LEU A 155 -27.34 0.29 -12.87
CA LEU A 155 -26.61 0.69 -11.67
C LEU A 155 -26.68 -0.45 -10.65
N PRO A 156 -25.53 -1.05 -10.25
CA PRO A 156 -25.54 -2.24 -9.42
C PRO A 156 -26.30 -1.93 -8.14
N THR A 157 -27.29 -2.76 -7.82
CA THR A 157 -28.07 -2.57 -6.61
C THR A 157 -27.14 -2.66 -5.40
N LEU A 158 -27.45 -1.93 -4.31
CA LEU A 158 -26.67 -2.01 -3.06
C LEU A 158 -26.50 -3.45 -2.58
N LYS A 159 -27.51 -4.29 -2.79
CA LYS A 159 -27.44 -5.72 -2.48
C LYS A 159 -26.36 -6.43 -3.32
N SER A 160 -26.36 -6.21 -4.63
CA SER A 160 -25.34 -6.77 -5.53
C SER A 160 -23.93 -6.31 -5.13
N GLN A 161 -23.73 -5.03 -4.80
CA GLN A 161 -22.42 -4.54 -4.34
C GLN A 161 -21.95 -5.21 -3.04
N ARG A 162 -22.88 -5.46 -2.10
CA ARG A 162 -22.58 -6.18 -0.85
C ARG A 162 -22.24 -7.65 -1.11
N GLU A 163 -22.94 -8.31 -2.02
CA GLU A 163 -22.65 -9.69 -2.44
C GLU A 163 -21.28 -9.79 -3.13
N THR A 164 -20.98 -8.87 -4.07
CA THR A 164 -19.68 -8.79 -4.73
C THR A 164 -18.56 -8.56 -3.71
N LEU A 165 -18.73 -7.62 -2.78
CA LEU A 165 -17.74 -7.39 -1.72
C LEU A 165 -17.53 -8.63 -0.86
N ARG A 166 -18.61 -9.32 -0.44
CA ARG A 166 -18.54 -10.57 0.33
C ARG A 166 -17.75 -11.64 -0.42
N ASP A 167 -18.00 -11.82 -1.71
CA ASP A 167 -17.41 -12.91 -2.50
C ASP A 167 -15.94 -12.65 -2.81
N ILE A 168 -15.56 -11.41 -3.14
CA ILE A 168 -14.16 -11.01 -3.36
C ILE A 168 -13.36 -11.10 -2.05
N THR A 169 -13.89 -10.57 -0.96
CA THR A 169 -13.20 -10.63 0.34
C THR A 169 -13.06 -12.07 0.82
N LYS A 170 -14.03 -12.96 0.56
CA LYS A 170 -13.89 -14.40 0.88
C LYS A 170 -12.66 -15.00 0.22
N LYS A 171 -12.42 -14.70 -1.07
CA LYS A 171 -11.24 -15.18 -1.80
C LYS A 171 -9.94 -14.61 -1.22
N LEU A 172 -9.94 -13.32 -0.87
CA LEU A 172 -8.77 -12.63 -0.33
C LEU A 172 -8.42 -13.04 1.11
N VAL A 173 -9.35 -13.59 1.91
CA VAL A 173 -9.03 -14.13 3.25
C VAL A 173 -8.09 -15.34 3.17
N PHE A 174 -8.30 -16.19 2.16
CA PHE A 174 -7.55 -17.43 1.93
C PHE A 174 -6.50 -17.21 0.84
N ALA A 175 -5.48 -16.38 1.12
CA ALA A 175 -4.38 -16.13 0.19
C ALA A 175 -3.66 -17.42 -0.26
N GLU A 176 -3.77 -18.50 0.52
CA GLU A 176 -3.25 -19.83 0.23
C GLU A 176 -3.89 -20.51 -0.99
N THR A 177 -5.06 -20.03 -1.44
CA THR A 177 -5.83 -20.58 -2.58
C THR A 177 -5.24 -20.19 -3.94
N ALA A 178 -4.35 -19.20 -4.00
CA ALA A 178 -3.79 -18.74 -5.27
C ALA A 178 -4.87 -18.26 -6.27
N GLU A 179 -6.02 -17.73 -5.82
CA GLU A 179 -7.09 -17.30 -6.71
C GLU A 179 -7.01 -15.83 -7.16
N ALA A 180 -6.31 -14.97 -6.42
CA ALA A 180 -6.18 -13.55 -6.76
C ALA A 180 -4.97 -13.31 -7.69
N GLU A 181 -5.25 -12.85 -8.91
CA GLU A 181 -4.22 -12.48 -9.90
C GLU A 181 -3.65 -11.08 -9.64
N ASP A 182 -4.49 -10.13 -9.26
CA ASP A 182 -4.08 -8.76 -8.91
C ASP A 182 -3.65 -8.64 -7.45
N PHE A 183 -2.71 -7.73 -7.18
CA PHE A 183 -2.27 -7.41 -5.84
C PHE A 183 -2.18 -5.90 -5.59
N LEU A 184 -2.26 -5.50 -4.32
CA LEU A 184 -1.99 -4.14 -3.91
C LEU A 184 -0.47 -3.90 -3.90
N ALA A 185 0.01 -3.00 -4.77
CA ALA A 185 1.40 -2.53 -4.75
C ALA A 185 1.68 -1.65 -3.51
N THR A 186 1.77 -2.27 -2.34
CA THR A 186 2.09 -1.61 -1.06
C THR A 186 3.45 -0.91 -1.11
N ILE A 187 3.67 0.06 -0.21
CA ILE A 187 4.94 0.80 -0.14
C ILE A 187 6.17 -0.13 -0.12
N PRO A 188 6.22 -1.20 0.71
CA PRO A 188 7.36 -2.12 0.71
C PRO A 188 7.63 -2.77 -0.64
N LEU A 189 6.58 -3.14 -1.39
CA LEU A 189 6.73 -3.75 -2.72
C LEU A 189 7.20 -2.74 -3.76
N ARG A 190 6.72 -1.48 -3.68
CA ARG A 190 7.21 -0.39 -4.54
C ARG A 190 8.68 -0.10 -4.31
N HIS A 191 9.14 -0.06 -3.06
CA HIS A 191 10.55 0.09 -2.73
C HIS A 191 11.36 -1.11 -3.24
N LEU A 192 10.88 -2.33 -2.97
CA LEU A 192 11.52 -3.55 -3.44
C LEU A 192 11.72 -3.57 -4.96
N ALA A 193 10.67 -3.21 -5.71
CA ALA A 193 10.73 -3.11 -7.16
C ALA A 193 11.59 -1.93 -7.64
N SER A 194 11.50 -0.78 -6.97
CA SER A 194 12.19 0.44 -7.38
C SER A 194 13.70 0.40 -7.14
N ASP A 195 14.13 -0.16 -6.02
CA ASP A 195 15.55 -0.24 -5.66
C ASP A 195 16.29 -1.27 -6.52
N HIS A 196 15.55 -2.24 -7.08
CA HIS A 196 16.09 -3.34 -7.89
C HIS A 196 15.69 -3.24 -9.38
N ARG A 197 15.62 -2.03 -9.93
CA ARG A 197 15.36 -1.80 -11.38
C ARG A 197 16.49 -2.23 -12.30
N ARG A 198 17.73 -2.26 -11.78
CA ARG A 198 18.97 -2.48 -12.56
C ARG A 198 19.74 -3.72 -12.15
N GLN A 199 19.40 -4.33 -11.01
CA GLN A 199 20.11 -5.47 -10.44
C GLN A 199 19.10 -6.46 -9.86
N VAL A 200 19.44 -7.74 -9.88
CA VAL A 200 18.58 -8.78 -9.30
C VAL A 200 18.54 -8.60 -7.78
N PRO A 201 17.35 -8.70 -7.14
CA PRO A 201 17.22 -8.56 -5.70
C PRO A 201 18.09 -9.52 -4.89
N ILE A 202 18.74 -9.01 -3.84
CA ILE A 202 19.37 -9.80 -2.77
C ILE A 202 18.88 -9.20 -1.46
N THR A 203 17.78 -9.72 -0.93
CA THR A 203 17.08 -9.08 0.19
C THR A 203 16.35 -10.07 1.09
N VAL A 204 16.15 -9.63 2.33
CA VAL A 204 15.37 -10.33 3.34
C VAL A 204 14.12 -9.51 3.62
N VAL A 205 12.94 -10.04 3.32
CA VAL A 205 11.66 -9.38 3.57
C VAL A 205 11.15 -9.81 4.93
N VAL A 206 11.28 -8.91 5.91
CA VAL A 206 10.86 -9.14 7.29
C VAL A 206 9.39 -8.73 7.46
N GLY A 207 8.56 -9.62 8.00
CA GLY A 207 7.15 -9.34 8.26
C GLY A 207 6.65 -9.93 9.56
N ALA A 208 5.63 -9.32 10.15
CA ALA A 208 4.87 -9.94 11.25
C ALA A 208 3.98 -11.08 10.73
N LYS A 209 3.37 -11.86 11.64
CA LYS A 209 2.34 -12.84 11.28
C LYS A 209 1.15 -12.14 10.62
N GLY A 210 0.62 -12.70 9.54
CA GLY A 210 -0.50 -12.10 8.80
C GLY A 210 -0.14 -10.80 8.07
N SER A 211 1.16 -10.54 7.85
CA SER A 211 1.63 -9.38 7.07
C SER A 211 1.54 -9.55 5.55
N GLY A 212 1.18 -10.75 5.07
CA GLY A 212 1.08 -11.03 3.63
C GLY A 212 2.36 -11.58 2.99
N LYS A 213 3.26 -12.21 3.76
CA LYS A 213 4.49 -12.87 3.24
C LYS A 213 4.16 -13.89 2.14
N THR A 214 3.34 -14.89 2.47
CA THR A 214 2.95 -15.96 1.54
C THR A 214 2.12 -15.45 0.37
N ASP A 215 1.26 -14.45 0.58
CA ASP A 215 0.57 -13.78 -0.52
C ASP A 215 1.59 -13.12 -1.47
N THR A 216 2.48 -12.28 -0.94
CA THR A 216 3.54 -11.63 -1.74
C THR A 216 4.42 -12.65 -2.47
N PHE A 217 4.77 -13.76 -1.82
CA PHE A 217 5.49 -14.88 -2.44
C PHE A 217 4.76 -15.42 -3.67
N LEU A 218 3.47 -15.74 -3.55
CA LEU A 218 2.64 -16.22 -4.66
C LEU A 218 2.51 -15.16 -5.75
N GLN A 219 2.34 -13.89 -5.38
CA GLN A 219 2.22 -12.80 -6.33
C GLN A 219 3.50 -12.63 -7.16
N ILE A 220 4.69 -12.75 -6.56
CA ILE A 220 5.95 -12.70 -7.30
C ILE A 220 6.07 -13.91 -8.24
N ILE A 221 5.76 -15.12 -7.77
CA ILE A 221 5.89 -16.37 -8.54
C ILE A 221 5.00 -16.36 -9.79
N ARG A 222 3.76 -15.86 -9.67
CA ARG A 222 2.81 -15.76 -10.80
C ARG A 222 3.37 -15.01 -12.00
N ARG A 223 4.24 -14.03 -11.77
CA ARG A 223 4.77 -13.20 -12.84
C ARG A 223 5.88 -13.89 -13.63
N GLU A 224 6.43 -14.99 -13.10
CA GLU A 224 7.52 -15.83 -13.66
C GLU A 224 8.85 -15.08 -13.93
N ASN A 225 8.81 -13.76 -14.08
CA ASN A 225 9.87 -12.86 -14.46
C ASN A 225 9.87 -11.63 -13.54
N TRP A 226 11.06 -11.21 -13.12
CA TRP A 226 11.24 -10.04 -12.25
C TRP A 226 10.72 -8.76 -12.88
N GLN A 227 10.92 -8.58 -14.19
CA GLN A 227 10.51 -7.37 -14.87
C GLN A 227 9.00 -7.15 -14.78
N THR A 228 8.21 -8.19 -15.07
CA THR A 228 6.74 -8.16 -14.99
C THR A 228 6.28 -7.83 -13.57
N PHE A 229 6.88 -8.47 -12.55
CA PHE A 229 6.54 -8.16 -11.15
C PHE A 229 6.87 -6.70 -10.79
N ALA A 230 8.04 -6.20 -11.21
CA ALA A 230 8.45 -4.84 -10.90
C ALA A 230 7.55 -3.78 -11.57
N GLU A 231 7.11 -4.03 -12.80
CA GLU A 231 6.16 -3.19 -13.54
C GLU A 231 4.78 -3.18 -12.86
N ASP A 232 4.24 -4.35 -12.49
CA ASP A 232 2.98 -4.48 -11.73
C ASP A 232 3.07 -3.79 -10.35
N ALA A 233 4.24 -3.85 -9.71
CA ALA A 233 4.54 -3.14 -8.46
C ALA A 233 4.78 -1.62 -8.68
N CYS A 234 4.39 -1.08 -9.84
CA CYS A 234 4.46 0.34 -10.20
C CYS A 234 5.89 0.91 -10.26
N ALA A 235 6.92 0.10 -10.51
CA ALA A 235 8.25 0.61 -10.80
C ALA A 235 8.38 1.04 -12.26
N THR A 236 8.93 2.23 -12.47
CA THR A 236 9.16 2.77 -13.82
C THR A 236 10.58 2.49 -14.30
N GLN A 237 10.77 2.27 -15.60
CA GLN A 237 12.08 2.09 -16.23
C GLN A 237 12.86 0.87 -15.67
N VAL A 238 12.20 -0.27 -15.57
CA VAL A 238 12.86 -1.54 -15.20
C VAL A 238 13.77 -1.95 -16.36
N GLN A 239 15.07 -2.12 -16.08
CA GLN A 239 16.11 -2.45 -17.07
C GLN A 239 16.63 -3.88 -16.92
N ILE A 240 16.10 -4.62 -15.94
CA ILE A 240 16.58 -5.93 -15.58
C ILE A 240 15.45 -6.94 -15.62
N ASN A 241 15.73 -8.08 -16.26
CA ASN A 241 14.86 -9.24 -16.20
C ASN A 241 15.63 -10.43 -15.62
N ALA A 242 14.93 -11.27 -14.86
CA ALA A 242 15.44 -12.49 -14.26
C ALA A 242 14.30 -13.49 -14.13
N PHE A 243 14.58 -14.76 -14.40
CA PHE A 243 13.63 -15.85 -14.17
C PHE A 243 13.39 -16.00 -12.68
N ILE A 244 12.15 -16.22 -12.26
CA ILE A 244 11.78 -16.41 -10.87
C ILE A 244 11.62 -17.90 -10.60
N CYS A 245 12.35 -18.43 -9.62
CA CYS A 245 12.19 -19.81 -9.18
C CYS A 245 11.93 -19.89 -7.67
N PRO A 246 10.78 -20.43 -7.23
CA PRO A 246 10.58 -20.74 -5.82
C PRO A 246 11.41 -21.96 -5.41
N VAL A 247 12.16 -21.88 -4.31
CA VAL A 247 12.97 -23.00 -3.78
C VAL A 247 12.32 -23.59 -2.53
N LEU A 248 11.77 -22.75 -1.66
CA LEU A 248 10.99 -23.16 -0.50
C LEU A 248 9.67 -22.38 -0.47
N ALA A 249 8.63 -23.02 0.04
CA ALA A 249 7.30 -22.44 0.22
C ALA A 249 6.71 -22.85 1.57
N SER A 250 5.60 -22.26 2.00
CA SER A 250 4.87 -22.71 3.19
C SER A 250 4.26 -24.12 3.04
N LYS A 251 4.11 -24.85 4.14
CA LYS A 251 3.36 -26.12 4.21
C LYS A 251 1.85 -25.93 4.08
N ASN A 252 1.36 -24.73 4.37
CA ASN A 252 -0.07 -24.43 4.44
C ASN A 252 -0.68 -23.99 3.10
N LEU A 253 0.08 -24.09 1.99
CA LEU A 253 -0.43 -23.79 0.65
C LEU A 253 -1.52 -24.78 0.24
N GLU A 254 -2.56 -24.30 -0.43
CA GLU A 254 -3.60 -25.17 -0.99
C GLU A 254 -3.18 -25.77 -2.34
N THR A 255 -3.92 -26.78 -2.81
CA THR A 255 -3.62 -27.52 -4.04
C THR A 255 -3.32 -26.63 -5.25
N PRO A 256 -4.10 -25.57 -5.56
CA PRO A 256 -3.80 -24.70 -6.71
C PRO A 256 -2.47 -23.95 -6.55
N ALA A 257 -2.15 -23.48 -5.34
CA ALA A 257 -0.89 -22.81 -5.06
C ALA A 257 0.31 -23.78 -5.16
N ILE A 258 0.16 -25.01 -4.67
CA ILE A 258 1.18 -26.06 -4.80
C ILE A 258 1.46 -26.37 -6.27
N GLN A 259 0.41 -26.49 -7.09
CA GLN A 259 0.53 -26.72 -8.54
C GLN A 259 1.26 -25.58 -9.23
N LEU A 260 0.86 -24.32 -8.97
CA LEU A 260 1.53 -23.14 -9.50
C LEU A 260 3.03 -23.12 -9.17
N VAL A 261 3.39 -23.36 -7.91
CA VAL A 261 4.80 -23.38 -7.47
C VAL A 261 5.59 -24.45 -8.22
N GLY A 262 5.05 -25.68 -8.33
CA GLY A 262 5.71 -26.77 -9.05
C GLY A 262 5.81 -26.55 -10.56
N GLU A 263 4.81 -25.90 -11.17
CA GLU A 263 4.83 -25.52 -12.58
C GLU A 263 5.91 -24.47 -12.87
N VAL A 264 6.01 -23.44 -12.04
CA VAL A 264 7.03 -22.38 -12.21
C VAL A 264 8.45 -22.94 -12.01
N GLN A 265 8.66 -23.86 -11.05
CA GLN A 265 9.95 -24.55 -10.90
C GLN A 265 10.35 -25.28 -12.20
N LYS A 266 9.43 -26.07 -12.77
CA LYS A 266 9.69 -26.85 -13.99
C LYS A 266 9.91 -25.95 -15.21
N LYS A 267 9.06 -24.93 -15.40
CA LYS A 267 9.21 -23.95 -16.49
C LYS A 267 10.55 -23.22 -16.42
N THR A 268 10.95 -22.80 -15.23
CA THR A 268 12.22 -22.09 -15.02
C THR A 268 13.42 -22.99 -15.29
N ALA A 269 13.41 -24.23 -14.79
CA ALA A 269 14.46 -25.21 -15.07
C ALA A 269 14.59 -25.48 -16.58
N GLN A 270 13.46 -25.66 -17.28
CA GLN A 270 13.45 -25.84 -18.74
C GLN A 270 14.00 -24.61 -19.48
N ALA A 271 13.61 -23.39 -19.09
CA ALA A 271 14.07 -22.15 -19.71
C ALA A 271 15.58 -21.92 -19.51
N LEU A 272 16.14 -22.39 -18.38
CA LEU A 272 17.56 -22.30 -18.07
C LEU A 272 18.37 -23.50 -18.60
N GLY A 273 17.72 -24.54 -19.15
CA GLY A 273 18.39 -25.75 -19.63
C GLY A 273 18.94 -26.63 -18.49
N PHE A 274 18.29 -26.61 -17.34
CA PHE A 274 18.65 -27.39 -16.15
C PHE A 274 17.89 -28.74 -16.11
N ASP A 275 18.31 -29.62 -15.20
CA ASP A 275 17.62 -30.89 -14.95
C ASP A 275 16.30 -30.67 -14.21
N ASN A 276 15.60 -31.77 -13.89
CA ASN A 276 14.38 -31.67 -13.09
C ASN A 276 14.68 -31.10 -11.69
N PRO A 277 13.97 -30.04 -11.25
CA PRO A 277 14.13 -29.48 -9.93
C PRO A 277 13.72 -30.48 -8.85
N GLN A 278 14.44 -30.48 -7.72
CA GLN A 278 14.02 -31.25 -6.57
C GLN A 278 12.72 -30.71 -5.98
N SER A 279 11.88 -31.61 -5.49
CA SER A 279 10.65 -31.22 -4.83
C SER A 279 10.96 -30.45 -3.54
N ILE A 280 10.09 -29.48 -3.20
CA ILE A 280 10.22 -28.72 -1.95
C ILE A 280 10.32 -29.68 -0.76
N GLN A 281 9.52 -30.75 -0.74
CA GLN A 281 9.58 -31.73 0.36
C GLN A 281 10.95 -32.39 0.49
N SER A 282 11.58 -32.80 -0.61
CA SER A 282 12.94 -33.37 -0.60
C SER A 282 13.97 -32.38 -0.04
N LEU A 283 13.85 -31.09 -0.39
CA LEU A 283 14.72 -30.05 0.14
C LEU A 283 14.51 -29.87 1.65
N ARG A 284 13.26 -29.94 2.13
CA ARG A 284 12.95 -29.89 3.57
C ARG A 284 13.56 -31.07 4.31
N ASP A 285 13.48 -32.27 3.73
CA ASP A 285 14.02 -33.49 4.33
C ASP A 285 15.55 -33.36 4.44
N HIS A 286 16.24 -32.86 3.40
CA HIS A 286 17.68 -32.56 3.47
C HIS A 286 18.05 -31.53 4.54
N ILE A 287 17.26 -30.46 4.71
CA ILE A 287 17.48 -29.50 5.81
C ILE A 287 17.33 -30.20 7.16
N GLY A 288 16.33 -31.07 7.30
CA GLY A 288 16.13 -31.91 8.47
C GLY A 288 17.33 -32.83 8.76
N ASP A 289 17.90 -33.44 7.73
CA ASP A 289 19.10 -34.30 7.84
C ASP A 289 20.36 -33.52 8.22
N PHE A 290 20.46 -32.24 7.83
CA PHE A 290 21.60 -31.38 8.16
C PHE A 290 21.55 -30.82 9.58
N CYS A 291 20.36 -30.63 10.16
CA CYS A 291 20.20 -30.08 11.51
C CYS A 291 20.95 -30.89 12.59
N PRO A 292 20.92 -32.23 12.63
CA PRO A 292 21.69 -33.02 13.60
C PRO A 292 23.21 -32.92 13.47
N LEU A 293 23.74 -32.41 12.34
CA LEU A 293 25.18 -32.40 12.05
C LEU A 293 25.95 -31.28 12.76
N ASN A 294 25.27 -30.39 13.50
CA ASN A 294 25.87 -29.29 14.27
C ASN A 294 26.88 -28.47 13.45
N LEU A 295 26.49 -28.11 12.23
CA LEU A 295 27.32 -27.38 11.28
C LEU A 295 27.52 -25.93 11.74
N HIS A 296 28.71 -25.37 11.50
CA HIS A 296 28.97 -23.94 11.67
C HIS A 296 28.41 -23.12 10.50
N GLU A 297 28.34 -21.80 10.65
CA GLU A 297 27.69 -20.88 9.70
C GLU A 297 28.22 -21.01 8.25
N GLY A 298 29.54 -21.13 8.08
CA GLY A 298 30.15 -21.30 6.77
C GLY A 298 29.75 -22.61 6.07
N GLN A 299 29.64 -23.71 6.82
CA GLN A 299 29.12 -24.98 6.29
C GLN A 299 27.64 -24.87 5.93
N TRP A 300 26.84 -24.23 6.77
CA TRP A 300 25.43 -23.97 6.48
C TRP A 300 25.24 -23.13 5.22
N ARG A 301 26.08 -22.12 5.00
CA ARG A 301 26.07 -21.32 3.76
C ARG A 301 26.25 -22.22 2.54
N GLU A 302 27.25 -23.11 2.53
CA GLU A 302 27.45 -24.02 1.39
C GLU A 302 26.26 -24.97 1.19
N ARG A 303 25.68 -25.51 2.27
CA ARG A 303 24.48 -26.34 2.20
C ARG A 303 23.28 -25.58 1.64
N TRP A 304 23.08 -24.32 2.03
CA TRP A 304 22.02 -23.48 1.47
C TRP A 304 22.22 -23.20 -0.02
N LEU A 305 23.45 -22.90 -0.45
CA LEU A 305 23.77 -22.69 -1.85
C LEU A 305 23.51 -23.96 -2.68
N ASP A 306 23.88 -25.13 -2.17
CA ASP A 306 23.61 -26.41 -2.83
C ASP A 306 22.11 -26.72 -2.89
N LEU A 307 21.36 -26.50 -1.79
CA LEU A 307 19.90 -26.66 -1.78
C LEU A 307 19.21 -25.73 -2.78
N ILE A 308 19.69 -24.49 -2.92
CA ILE A 308 19.20 -23.56 -3.94
C ILE A 308 19.45 -24.13 -5.34
N ALA A 309 20.66 -24.62 -5.62
CA ALA A 309 20.98 -25.23 -6.91
C ALA A 309 20.10 -26.46 -7.20
N TRP A 310 19.94 -27.36 -6.23
CA TRP A 310 19.12 -28.55 -6.40
C TRP A 310 17.64 -28.21 -6.59
N GLY A 311 17.14 -27.20 -5.87
CA GLY A 311 15.76 -26.73 -5.97
C GLY A 311 15.42 -26.08 -7.31
N VAL A 312 16.41 -25.51 -8.01
CA VAL A 312 16.22 -24.97 -9.37
C VAL A 312 16.55 -25.98 -10.47
N GLY A 313 16.98 -27.20 -10.11
CA GLY A 313 17.32 -28.27 -11.05
C GLY A 313 18.77 -28.25 -11.54
N PHE A 314 19.65 -27.44 -10.95
CA PHE A 314 21.05 -27.37 -11.34
C PHE A 314 21.89 -28.40 -10.57
N GLN A 315 22.35 -29.43 -11.27
CA GLN A 315 23.18 -30.53 -10.72
C GLN A 315 22.64 -31.08 -9.38
N PRO A 316 21.39 -31.59 -9.32
CA PRO A 316 20.77 -32.08 -8.09
C PRO A 316 21.64 -33.10 -7.33
N HIS A 317 21.63 -33.05 -6.00
CA HIS A 317 22.40 -33.90 -5.09
C HIS A 317 23.94 -33.80 -5.17
N LYS A 318 24.48 -32.87 -5.98
CA LYS A 318 25.93 -32.68 -6.09
C LYS A 318 26.41 -31.60 -5.12
N GLU A 319 27.43 -31.90 -4.34
CA GLU A 319 28.09 -30.92 -3.47
C GLU A 319 28.83 -29.86 -4.31
N GLY A 320 28.73 -28.59 -3.89
CA GLY A 320 29.31 -27.45 -4.60
C GLY A 320 28.51 -26.99 -5.83
N ALA A 321 27.34 -27.58 -6.08
CA ALA A 321 26.42 -27.16 -7.14
C ALA A 321 26.01 -25.68 -7.00
N GLY A 322 25.89 -25.17 -5.78
CA GLY A 322 25.50 -23.78 -5.52
C GLY A 322 26.47 -22.74 -6.09
N ARG A 323 27.78 -22.97 -5.93
CA ARG A 323 28.81 -22.10 -6.50
C ARG A 323 28.85 -22.23 -8.02
N ALA A 324 28.80 -23.47 -8.53
CA ALA A 324 28.79 -23.75 -9.95
C ALA A 324 27.57 -23.16 -10.69
N LEU A 325 26.41 -23.05 -10.02
CA LEU A 325 25.21 -22.40 -10.55
C LEU A 325 25.48 -20.93 -10.88
N THR A 326 26.10 -20.20 -9.95
CA THR A 326 26.39 -18.77 -10.13
C THR A 326 27.35 -18.55 -11.31
N GLU A 327 28.39 -19.39 -11.42
CA GLU A 327 29.32 -19.36 -12.54
C GLU A 327 28.65 -19.69 -13.88
N ASN A 328 27.73 -20.67 -13.88
CA ASN A 328 26.99 -21.07 -15.07
C ASN A 328 26.11 -19.93 -15.57
N LEU A 329 25.31 -19.31 -14.70
CA LEU A 329 24.45 -18.18 -15.04
C LEU A 329 25.25 -16.99 -15.59
N LEU A 330 26.44 -16.72 -15.02
CA LEU A 330 27.32 -15.68 -15.54
C LEU A 330 27.81 -16.00 -16.96
N LYS A 331 28.22 -17.25 -17.22
CA LYS A 331 28.70 -17.71 -18.53
C LYS A 331 27.59 -17.69 -19.59
N THR A 332 26.37 -18.06 -19.23
CA THR A 332 25.21 -18.06 -20.15
C THR A 332 24.54 -16.70 -20.25
N GLN A 333 24.99 -15.69 -19.49
CA GLN A 333 24.38 -14.36 -19.38
C GLN A 333 22.90 -14.40 -18.95
N GLN A 334 22.52 -15.43 -18.21
CA GLN A 334 21.19 -15.57 -17.64
C GLN A 334 21.14 -15.00 -16.22
N ARG A 335 19.93 -14.67 -15.78
CA ARG A 335 19.69 -14.16 -14.43
C ARG A 335 18.55 -14.93 -13.79
N LEU A 336 18.74 -15.27 -12.53
CA LEU A 336 17.83 -16.07 -11.74
C LEU A 336 17.57 -15.38 -10.40
N LEU A 337 16.30 -15.26 -10.04
CA LEU A 337 15.85 -14.78 -8.74
C LEU A 337 15.20 -15.96 -8.00
N VAL A 338 15.79 -16.33 -6.88
CA VAL A 338 15.28 -17.39 -6.01
C VAL A 338 14.39 -16.80 -4.92
N ILE A 339 13.28 -17.47 -4.62
CA ILE A 339 12.37 -17.04 -3.56
C ILE A 339 12.19 -18.14 -2.52
N ILE A 340 12.25 -17.74 -1.25
CA ILE A 340 12.10 -18.60 -0.08
C ILE A 340 10.98 -18.04 0.80
N ASP A 341 9.98 -18.87 1.09
CA ASP A 341 8.93 -18.64 2.10
C ASP A 341 8.73 -19.89 2.97
N GLY A 342 8.02 -19.75 4.09
CA GLY A 342 7.65 -20.88 4.95
C GLY A 342 8.79 -21.38 5.85
N LEU A 343 9.70 -20.51 6.26
CA LEU A 343 10.79 -20.87 7.17
C LEU A 343 10.26 -21.27 8.56
N GLU A 344 9.13 -20.70 8.98
CA GLU A 344 8.43 -21.04 10.23
C GLU A 344 7.98 -22.51 10.29
N ASP A 345 7.74 -23.13 9.13
CA ASP A 345 7.33 -24.52 9.02
C ASP A 345 8.51 -25.50 9.16
N LEU A 346 9.73 -25.01 8.96
CA LEU A 346 10.98 -25.77 9.01
C LEU A 346 11.65 -25.67 10.38
N PHE A 347 11.71 -24.46 10.90
CA PHE A 347 12.40 -24.14 12.13
C PHE A 347 11.38 -23.81 13.21
N GLN A 348 10.74 -24.83 13.80
CA GLN A 348 9.70 -24.62 14.83
C GLN A 348 10.29 -24.33 16.21
N ASN A 349 11.52 -24.79 16.48
CA ASN A 349 12.19 -24.64 17.77
C ASN A 349 13.27 -23.55 17.74
N PHE A 350 13.16 -22.60 16.81
CA PHE A 350 14.14 -21.52 16.59
C PHE A 350 14.40 -20.64 17.83
N ALA A 351 13.49 -20.63 18.82
CA ALA A 351 13.68 -19.89 20.06
C ALA A 351 14.67 -20.56 21.02
N SER A 352 14.80 -21.90 21.01
CA SER A 352 15.58 -22.68 21.97
C SER A 352 16.71 -23.51 21.35
N ASP A 353 16.64 -23.84 20.06
CA ASP A 353 17.62 -24.67 19.36
C ASP A 353 18.68 -23.82 18.65
N GLU A 354 19.93 -23.89 19.13
CA GLU A 354 21.06 -23.13 18.57
C GLU A 354 21.43 -23.57 17.16
N THR A 355 21.17 -24.82 16.79
CA THR A 355 21.50 -25.33 15.44
C THR A 355 20.56 -24.72 14.40
N GLN A 356 19.26 -24.64 14.73
CA GLN A 356 18.27 -23.96 13.90
C GLN A 356 18.56 -22.46 13.79
N GLN A 357 18.96 -21.82 14.89
CA GLN A 357 19.38 -20.41 14.87
C GLN A 357 20.59 -20.19 13.95
N THR A 358 21.56 -21.09 13.97
CA THR A 358 22.75 -21.04 13.11
C THR A 358 22.39 -21.24 11.63
N ALA A 359 21.53 -22.20 11.32
CA ALA A 359 21.02 -22.44 9.97
C ALA A 359 20.28 -21.21 9.41
N LEU A 360 19.40 -20.61 10.22
CA LEU A 360 18.67 -19.39 9.88
C LEU A 360 19.61 -18.20 9.67
N ARG A 361 20.58 -18.00 10.57
CA ARG A 361 21.56 -16.91 10.48
C ARG A 361 22.38 -17.00 9.19
N ALA A 362 22.86 -18.20 8.85
CA ALA A 362 23.58 -18.44 7.60
C ALA A 362 22.71 -18.10 6.36
N LEU A 363 21.42 -18.44 6.37
CA LEU A 363 20.53 -18.11 5.26
C LEU A 363 20.29 -16.60 5.12
N ILE A 364 20.08 -15.87 6.21
CA ILE A 364 19.67 -14.45 6.17
C ILE A 364 20.85 -13.46 6.20
N GLN A 365 22.07 -13.89 6.54
CA GLN A 365 23.28 -13.05 6.55
C GLN A 365 24.33 -13.56 5.56
N GLU A 366 24.86 -14.76 5.77
CA GLU A 366 26.01 -15.30 5.02
C GLU A 366 25.71 -15.53 3.53
N VAL A 367 24.53 -16.07 3.19
CA VAL A 367 24.14 -16.30 1.79
C VAL A 367 23.96 -14.97 1.03
N PRO A 368 23.18 -13.98 1.51
CA PRO A 368 23.09 -12.65 0.90
C PRO A 368 24.44 -11.94 0.76
N GLU A 369 25.30 -12.03 1.78
CA GLU A 369 26.63 -11.43 1.73
C GLU A 369 27.49 -12.06 0.63
N TRP A 370 27.53 -13.39 0.55
CA TRP A 370 28.26 -14.11 -0.48
C TRP A 370 27.73 -13.82 -1.89
N LEU A 371 26.41 -13.81 -2.09
CA LEU A 371 25.78 -13.46 -3.37
C LEU A 371 26.09 -12.02 -3.80
N GLY A 372 26.11 -11.09 -2.84
CA GLY A 372 26.40 -9.68 -3.08
C GLY A 372 27.82 -9.41 -3.58
N GLN A 373 28.76 -10.32 -3.30
CA GLN A 373 30.16 -10.28 -3.72
C GLN A 373 30.39 -10.89 -5.13
N GLN A 374 29.38 -11.56 -5.72
CA GLN A 374 29.56 -12.24 -7.00
C GLN A 374 29.61 -11.25 -8.18
N PRO A 375 30.55 -11.44 -9.15
CA PRO A 375 30.60 -10.62 -10.35
C PRO A 375 29.30 -10.68 -11.15
N GLY A 376 28.79 -9.51 -11.55
CA GLY A 376 27.57 -9.40 -12.37
C GLY A 376 26.25 -9.74 -11.67
N ARG A 377 26.30 -10.30 -10.44
CA ARG A 377 25.13 -10.71 -9.61
C ARG A 377 24.07 -11.45 -10.43
N PRO A 378 24.42 -12.58 -11.08
CA PRO A 378 23.48 -13.33 -11.91
C PRO A 378 22.43 -14.09 -11.08
N LEU A 379 22.71 -14.36 -9.81
CA LEU A 379 21.81 -15.01 -8.87
C LEU A 379 21.39 -14.03 -7.78
N GLY A 380 20.07 -13.81 -7.66
CA GLY A 380 19.46 -13.06 -6.58
C GLY A 380 18.62 -13.95 -5.66
N ILE A 381 18.23 -13.40 -4.52
CA ILE A 381 17.41 -14.08 -3.53
C ILE A 381 16.47 -13.11 -2.81
N ILE A 382 15.22 -13.52 -2.62
CA ILE A 382 14.25 -12.90 -1.72
C ILE A 382 13.87 -13.93 -0.65
N ILE A 383 14.14 -13.59 0.62
CA ILE A 383 13.85 -14.45 1.76
C ILE A 383 12.73 -13.83 2.59
N PHE A 384 11.56 -14.44 2.63
CA PHE A 384 10.48 -14.06 3.55
C PHE A 384 10.73 -14.68 4.91
N ILE A 385 10.77 -13.86 5.96
CA ILE A 385 11.00 -14.32 7.32
C ILE A 385 10.19 -13.53 8.34
N ARG A 386 9.79 -14.21 9.42
CA ARG A 386 9.14 -13.54 10.55
C ARG A 386 10.15 -12.73 11.36
N ARG A 387 9.69 -11.59 11.90
CA ARG A 387 10.53 -10.71 12.72
C ARG A 387 11.12 -11.41 13.95
N ASP A 388 10.35 -12.24 14.64
CA ASP A 388 10.79 -12.97 15.83
C ASP A 388 11.86 -14.02 15.53
N MET A 389 11.77 -14.69 14.36
CA MET A 389 12.83 -15.59 13.90
C MET A 389 14.14 -14.87 13.64
N VAL A 390 14.10 -13.66 13.06
CA VAL A 390 15.30 -12.83 12.88
C VAL A 390 15.91 -12.45 14.24
N LEU A 391 15.08 -12.02 15.20
CA LEU A 391 15.53 -11.65 16.55
C LEU A 391 16.14 -12.84 17.31
N ALA A 392 15.60 -14.04 17.13
CA ALA A 392 16.14 -15.26 17.74
C ALA A 392 17.45 -15.72 17.08
N ALA A 393 17.53 -15.65 15.75
CA ALA A 393 18.72 -16.09 15.01
C ALA A 393 19.90 -15.10 15.15
N VAL A 394 19.64 -13.79 15.17
CA VAL A 394 20.66 -12.73 15.22
C VAL A 394 20.74 -12.14 16.62
N ARG A 395 21.49 -12.78 17.53
CA ARG A 395 21.60 -12.33 18.93
C ARG A 395 22.36 -11.00 19.09
N GLN A 396 23.34 -10.74 18.22
CA GLN A 396 24.14 -9.50 18.23
C GLN A 396 23.78 -8.64 17.00
N ASN A 397 23.57 -7.33 17.19
CA ASN A 397 23.24 -6.39 16.11
C ASN A 397 21.93 -6.67 15.34
N ALA A 398 20.96 -7.35 15.97
CA ALA A 398 19.65 -7.64 15.36
C ALA A 398 18.96 -6.38 14.81
N ALA A 399 19.06 -5.26 15.53
CA ALA A 399 18.50 -3.98 15.12
C ALA A 399 19.12 -3.47 13.82
N GLN A 400 20.44 -3.63 13.64
CA GLN A 400 21.12 -3.25 12.41
C GLN A 400 20.76 -4.18 11.24
N ALA A 401 20.63 -5.48 11.51
CA ALA A 401 20.19 -6.46 10.50
C ALA A 401 18.77 -6.17 10.01
N ILE A 402 17.84 -5.85 10.92
CA ILE A 402 16.47 -5.45 10.58
C ILE A 402 16.47 -4.09 9.85
N ALA A 403 17.24 -3.11 10.33
CA ALA A 403 17.31 -1.77 9.73
C ALA A 403 17.77 -1.81 8.27
N ARG A 404 18.66 -2.73 7.90
CA ARG A 404 19.12 -2.91 6.51
C ARG A 404 17.97 -3.21 5.53
N TYR A 405 16.94 -3.91 5.99
CA TYR A 405 15.81 -4.35 5.15
C TYR A 405 14.48 -3.71 5.52
N GLU A 406 14.49 -2.75 6.44
CA GLU A 406 13.33 -2.02 6.93
C GLU A 406 12.47 -1.40 5.79
N PRO A 407 13.04 -0.84 4.69
CA PRO A 407 12.23 -0.31 3.59
C PRO A 407 11.34 -1.35 2.90
N TYR A 408 11.69 -2.64 2.98
CA TYR A 408 10.97 -3.77 2.38
C TYR A 408 10.14 -4.54 3.41
N ALA A 409 10.13 -4.12 4.67
CA ALA A 409 9.44 -4.84 5.72
C ALA A 409 7.92 -4.79 5.49
N LEU A 410 7.28 -5.96 5.48
CA LEU A 410 5.82 -6.05 5.33
C LEU A 410 5.16 -5.64 6.64
N LYS A 411 4.66 -4.40 6.66
CA LYS A 411 4.00 -3.79 7.82
C LYS A 411 2.68 -3.17 7.39
N TRP A 412 1.61 -3.59 8.04
CA TRP A 412 0.30 -2.95 7.91
C TRP A 412 0.13 -1.94 9.03
N ASN A 413 0.54 -0.71 8.72
CA ASN A 413 0.17 0.45 9.52
C ASN A 413 -1.26 0.89 9.16
N ARG A 414 -1.73 1.95 9.81
CA ARG A 414 -3.09 2.49 9.59
C ARG A 414 -3.32 2.91 8.14
N GLU A 415 -2.33 3.53 7.50
CA GLU A 415 -2.44 4.01 6.13
C GLU A 415 -2.51 2.86 5.12
N GLU A 416 -1.56 1.91 5.20
CA GLU A 416 -1.56 0.73 4.34
C GLU A 416 -2.84 -0.10 4.54
N ALA A 417 -3.33 -0.24 5.77
CA ALA A 417 -4.60 -0.89 6.04
C ALA A 417 -5.77 -0.19 5.33
N LEU A 418 -5.88 1.14 5.40
CA LEU A 418 -6.93 1.87 4.68
C LEU A 418 -6.77 1.79 3.16
N LYS A 419 -5.53 1.77 2.64
CA LYS A 419 -5.25 1.52 1.22
C LYS A 419 -5.75 0.14 0.79
N LEU A 420 -5.54 -0.90 1.59
CA LEU A 420 -6.09 -2.23 1.34
C LEU A 420 -7.61 -2.20 1.27
N VAL A 421 -8.28 -1.53 2.21
CA VAL A 421 -9.74 -1.41 2.17
C VAL A 421 -10.22 -0.71 0.88
N ALA A 422 -9.56 0.39 0.50
CA ALA A 422 -9.94 1.14 -0.70
C ALA A 422 -9.69 0.33 -1.99
N TRP A 423 -8.60 -0.45 -2.03
CA TRP A 423 -8.33 -1.37 -3.14
C TRP A 423 -9.37 -2.49 -3.22
N VAL A 424 -9.69 -3.15 -2.10
CA VAL A 424 -10.74 -4.19 -2.06
C VAL A 424 -12.11 -3.63 -2.47
N ALA A 425 -12.45 -2.42 -2.02
CA ALA A 425 -13.68 -1.76 -2.40
C ALA A 425 -13.74 -1.49 -3.91
N THR A 426 -12.62 -1.11 -4.51
CA THR A 426 -12.49 -0.91 -5.95
C THR A 426 -12.68 -2.20 -6.72
N LEU A 427 -11.98 -3.28 -6.32
CA LEU A 427 -12.17 -4.61 -6.91
C LEU A 427 -13.64 -5.06 -6.85
N SER A 428 -14.36 -4.59 -5.83
CA SER A 428 -15.77 -4.90 -5.61
C SER A 428 -16.75 -3.97 -6.35
N ASN A 429 -16.25 -3.15 -7.28
CA ASN A 429 -17.04 -2.17 -8.04
C ASN A 429 -17.83 -1.20 -7.13
N ILE A 430 -17.29 -0.89 -5.95
CA ILE A 430 -17.87 0.11 -5.06
C ILE A 430 -17.36 1.49 -5.53
N PRO A 431 -18.26 2.42 -5.90
CA PRO A 431 -17.86 3.71 -6.42
C PRO A 431 -17.21 4.53 -5.30
N LEU A 432 -15.89 4.64 -5.36
CA LEU A 432 -15.12 5.54 -4.50
C LEU A 432 -15.03 6.90 -5.22
N ASN A 433 -15.25 8.00 -4.48
CA ASN A 433 -15.18 9.36 -5.02
C ASN A 433 -13.71 9.82 -5.28
N THR A 434 -12.90 9.00 -5.94
CA THR A 434 -11.48 9.29 -6.23
C THR A 434 -10.94 8.44 -7.36
N ASN A 435 -9.85 8.91 -8.00
CA ASN A 435 -9.03 8.06 -8.88
C ASN A 435 -8.14 7.13 -8.03
N ILE A 436 -8.25 5.84 -8.28
CA ILE A 436 -7.55 4.76 -7.56
C ILE A 436 -6.08 4.65 -7.97
N GLU A 437 -5.69 5.16 -9.15
CA GLU A 437 -4.29 5.17 -9.61
C GLU A 437 -3.36 5.93 -8.67
N ARG A 438 -3.91 6.82 -7.83
CA ARG A 438 -3.17 7.58 -6.80
C ARG A 438 -3.35 7.04 -5.38
N LEU A 439 -3.98 5.89 -5.20
CA LEU A 439 -4.29 5.31 -3.89
C LEU A 439 -3.04 5.16 -3.01
N GLN A 440 -1.89 4.93 -3.64
CA GLN A 440 -0.60 4.81 -2.95
C GLN A 440 -0.08 6.12 -2.36
N ASP A 441 -0.43 7.27 -2.94
CA ASP A 441 0.04 8.58 -2.50
C ASP A 441 -0.95 9.25 -1.52
N MET A 442 -2.08 8.57 -1.24
CA MET A 442 -3.09 9.07 -0.30
C MET A 442 -2.67 8.81 1.16
N ARG A 443 -2.84 9.84 1.98
CA ARG A 443 -2.65 9.79 3.44
C ARG A 443 -3.93 9.38 4.18
N GLU A 444 -3.81 9.05 5.46
CA GLU A 444 -4.91 8.62 6.33
C GLU A 444 -6.16 9.52 6.23
N GLU A 445 -6.00 10.85 6.22
CA GLU A 445 -7.14 11.78 6.20
C GLU A 445 -7.96 11.65 4.91
N LYS A 446 -7.26 11.54 3.78
CA LYS A 446 -7.92 11.41 2.47
C LYS A 446 -8.56 10.04 2.31
N LEU A 447 -7.86 8.97 2.71
CA LEU A 447 -8.37 7.60 2.67
C LEU A 447 -9.65 7.46 3.52
N THR A 448 -9.68 8.09 4.70
CA THR A 448 -10.87 8.10 5.56
C THR A 448 -12.08 8.74 4.88
N GLN A 449 -11.87 9.80 4.08
CA GLN A 449 -12.95 10.44 3.32
C GLN A 449 -13.38 9.59 2.11
N VAL A 450 -12.41 9.01 1.41
CA VAL A 450 -12.66 8.15 0.24
C VAL A 450 -13.50 6.93 0.61
N LEU A 451 -13.32 6.39 1.82
CA LEU A 451 -14.01 5.20 2.31
C LEU A 451 -15.39 5.47 2.95
N ILE A 452 -15.89 6.71 2.93
CA ILE A 452 -17.23 7.03 3.44
C ILE A 452 -18.34 6.21 2.74
N PRO A 453 -18.34 6.02 1.40
CA PRO A 453 -19.34 5.18 0.74
C PRO A 453 -19.33 3.71 1.21
N LEU A 454 -18.20 3.22 1.75
CA LEU A 454 -18.10 1.85 2.25
C LEU A 454 -18.80 1.69 3.60
N TRP A 455 -18.43 2.47 4.63
CA TRP A 455 -18.87 2.25 6.03
C TRP A 455 -19.46 3.49 6.71
N GLY A 456 -19.66 4.57 5.96
CA GLY A 456 -20.15 5.87 6.43
C GLY A 456 -19.14 6.65 7.26
N LYS A 457 -19.50 7.90 7.61
CA LYS A 457 -18.62 8.78 8.40
C LYS A 457 -18.45 8.31 9.84
N LYS A 458 -19.53 7.77 10.44
CA LYS A 458 -19.61 7.27 11.82
C LYS A 458 -20.35 5.94 11.88
N LEU A 459 -20.16 5.18 12.97
CA LEU A 459 -20.88 3.93 13.26
C LEU A 459 -22.34 4.14 13.72
N GLY A 460 -23.04 5.03 13.02
CA GLY A 460 -24.42 5.43 13.21
C GLY A 460 -24.75 6.49 12.15
N SER A 461 -25.68 7.39 12.46
CA SER A 461 -25.90 8.58 11.64
C SER A 461 -24.71 9.55 11.74
N ASP A 462 -24.56 10.44 10.76
CA ASP A 462 -23.51 11.47 10.77
C ASP A 462 -23.59 12.40 11.99
N THR A 463 -24.80 12.59 12.53
CA THR A 463 -25.11 13.39 13.72
C THR A 463 -24.93 12.65 15.04
N SER A 464 -24.71 11.32 15.01
CA SER A 464 -24.57 10.51 16.23
C SER A 464 -23.29 10.85 17.00
N LYS A 465 -23.28 10.52 18.30
CA LYS A 465 -22.09 10.59 19.18
C LYS A 465 -21.14 9.40 19.01
N GLU A 466 -21.37 8.56 17.99
CA GLU A 466 -20.57 7.38 17.69
C GLU A 466 -19.19 7.76 17.14
N ALA A 467 -18.25 6.81 17.26
CA ALA A 467 -16.92 6.95 16.69
C ALA A 467 -16.97 7.02 15.15
N ALA A 468 -15.95 7.64 14.56
CA ALA A 468 -15.75 7.63 13.11
C ALA A 468 -15.46 6.19 12.63
N SER A 469 -16.14 5.73 11.58
CA SER A 469 -16.13 4.31 11.18
C SER A 469 -14.73 3.79 10.88
N ALA A 470 -13.98 4.46 10.00
CA ALA A 470 -12.62 4.08 9.64
C ALA A 470 -11.71 3.98 10.87
N ARG A 471 -11.73 5.00 11.73
CA ARG A 471 -10.91 5.05 12.94
C ARG A 471 -11.26 3.95 13.92
N PHE A 472 -12.55 3.62 14.07
CA PHE A 472 -12.98 2.53 14.93
C PHE A 472 -12.48 1.19 14.40
N VAL A 473 -12.68 0.88 13.11
CA VAL A 473 -12.26 -0.39 12.51
C VAL A 473 -10.76 -0.59 12.68
N ILE A 474 -9.97 0.42 12.32
CA ILE A 474 -8.52 0.40 12.47
C ILE A 474 -8.12 0.19 13.94
N ALA A 475 -8.71 0.94 14.87
CA ALA A 475 -8.40 0.81 16.30
C ALA A 475 -8.84 -0.55 16.90
N ALA A 476 -9.95 -1.12 16.41
CA ALA A 476 -10.48 -2.37 16.91
C ALA A 476 -9.65 -3.58 16.47
N LEU A 477 -9.06 -3.52 15.27
CA LEU A 477 -8.22 -4.60 14.71
C LEU A 477 -6.71 -4.44 15.03
N SER A 478 -6.28 -3.25 15.47
CA SER A 478 -4.88 -3.00 15.81
C SER A 478 -4.49 -3.63 17.14
N ASP A 479 -3.24 -4.11 17.22
CA ASP A 479 -2.58 -4.39 18.50
C ASP A 479 -2.04 -3.09 19.15
N PHE A 480 -1.44 -3.20 20.34
CA PHE A 480 -0.83 -2.04 20.99
C PHE A 480 0.52 -1.60 20.42
N ARG A 481 1.09 -2.35 19.46
CA ARG A 481 2.24 -1.91 18.65
C ARG A 481 1.78 -1.20 17.37
N GLY A 482 0.47 -0.98 17.20
CA GLY A 482 -0.11 -0.31 16.03
C GLY A 482 -0.05 -1.14 14.76
N GLN A 483 0.19 -2.46 14.88
CA GLN A 483 0.18 -3.38 13.74
C GLN A 483 -1.22 -3.93 13.53
N ILE A 484 -1.57 -4.09 12.26
CA ILE A 484 -2.83 -4.67 11.81
C ILE A 484 -2.47 -5.93 11.01
N GLN A 485 -3.32 -6.96 11.03
CA GLN A 485 -3.17 -8.08 10.12
C GLN A 485 -4.10 -7.86 8.92
N SER A 486 -3.57 -7.92 7.70
CA SER A 486 -4.40 -7.74 6.50
C SER A 486 -5.52 -8.77 6.43
N ARG A 487 -5.22 -10.01 6.82
CA ARG A 487 -6.19 -11.10 6.91
C ARG A 487 -7.38 -10.75 7.81
N ASP A 488 -7.13 -10.19 9.00
CA ASP A 488 -8.21 -9.78 9.92
C ASP A 488 -9.06 -8.66 9.32
N LEU A 489 -8.44 -7.73 8.60
CA LEU A 489 -9.14 -6.63 7.95
C LEU A 489 -10.04 -7.12 6.81
N VAL A 490 -9.52 -7.97 5.93
CA VAL A 490 -10.29 -8.57 4.84
C VAL A 490 -11.41 -9.48 5.39
N ARG A 491 -11.14 -10.24 6.46
CA ARG A 491 -12.16 -11.05 7.16
C ARG A 491 -13.27 -10.18 7.74
N LEU A 492 -12.93 -9.05 8.36
CA LEU A 492 -13.93 -8.12 8.84
C LEU A 492 -14.81 -7.59 7.70
N LEU A 493 -14.22 -7.25 6.56
CA LEU A 493 -14.98 -6.81 5.38
C LEU A 493 -15.90 -7.91 4.87
N HIS A 494 -15.43 -9.17 4.83
CA HIS A 494 -16.22 -10.33 4.42
C HIS A 494 -17.45 -10.54 5.30
N LEU A 495 -17.24 -10.66 6.62
CA LEU A 495 -18.31 -10.90 7.59
C LEU A 495 -19.28 -9.72 7.65
N ALA A 496 -18.76 -8.48 7.64
CA ALA A 496 -19.60 -7.30 7.63
C ALA A 496 -20.42 -7.18 6.35
N ALA A 497 -19.86 -7.53 5.18
CA ALA A 497 -20.58 -7.53 3.92
C ALA A 497 -21.69 -8.58 3.92
N GLN A 498 -21.41 -9.80 4.38
CA GLN A 498 -22.37 -10.89 4.51
C GLN A 498 -23.59 -10.49 5.34
N GLU A 499 -23.36 -9.92 6.53
CA GLU A 499 -24.43 -9.47 7.42
C GLU A 499 -25.17 -8.23 6.89
N SER A 500 -24.55 -7.47 5.98
CA SER A 500 -25.18 -6.28 5.38
C SER A 500 -26.08 -6.62 4.19
N VAL A 501 -25.95 -7.79 3.53
CA VAL A 501 -26.62 -8.12 2.25
C VAL A 501 -28.12 -7.84 2.26
N ASN A 502 -28.81 -8.23 3.33
CA ASN A 502 -30.27 -8.14 3.41
C ASN A 502 -30.79 -6.87 4.10
N ASP A 503 -29.90 -5.97 4.56
CA ASP A 503 -30.32 -4.74 5.24
C ASP A 503 -30.89 -3.70 4.27
N ARG A 504 -32.01 -3.08 4.65
CA ARG A 504 -32.69 -2.04 3.85
C ARG A 504 -32.70 -0.68 4.54
N ARG A 505 -32.12 -0.56 5.73
CA ARG A 505 -32.18 0.65 6.57
C ARG A 505 -31.12 1.66 6.16
N TYR A 506 -29.95 1.19 5.74
CA TYR A 506 -28.85 2.02 5.28
C TYR A 506 -28.72 1.94 3.75
N SER A 507 -28.88 3.10 3.10
CA SER A 507 -28.70 3.28 1.65
C SER A 507 -27.51 4.16 1.29
N ASP A 508 -26.92 4.84 2.27
CA ASP A 508 -25.78 5.74 2.15
C ASP A 508 -24.41 5.01 2.17
N ARG A 509 -24.42 3.71 2.49
CA ARG A 509 -23.20 2.91 2.68
C ARG A 509 -23.39 1.42 2.38
N ILE A 510 -22.28 0.76 2.05
CA ILE A 510 -22.25 -0.69 1.79
C ILE A 510 -22.31 -1.51 3.10
N LEU A 511 -21.49 -1.18 4.09
CA LEU A 511 -21.38 -1.90 5.36
C LEU A 511 -22.17 -1.19 6.45
N ILE A 512 -23.07 -1.92 7.12
CA ILE A 512 -23.88 -1.35 8.20
C ILE A 512 -23.13 -1.38 9.54
N PRO A 513 -23.36 -0.40 10.44
CA PRO A 513 -22.64 -0.34 11.72
C PRO A 513 -22.80 -1.58 12.62
N ALA A 514 -23.98 -2.20 12.61
CA ALA A 514 -24.24 -3.41 13.39
C ALA A 514 -23.40 -4.60 12.89
N ALA A 515 -23.29 -4.77 11.58
CA ALA A 515 -22.49 -5.81 10.94
C ALA A 515 -20.99 -5.63 11.22
N ILE A 516 -20.48 -4.40 11.15
CA ILE A 516 -19.08 -4.11 11.49
C ILE A 516 -18.76 -4.52 12.94
N ARG A 517 -19.65 -4.23 13.89
CA ARG A 517 -19.47 -4.62 15.30
C ARG A 517 -19.60 -6.15 15.49
N ALA A 518 -20.56 -6.77 14.80
CA ALA A 518 -20.82 -8.20 14.88
C ALA A 518 -19.70 -9.07 14.28
N ALA A 519 -18.91 -8.54 13.34
CA ALA A 519 -17.77 -9.23 12.74
C ALA A 519 -16.55 -9.35 13.68
N LEU A 520 -16.43 -8.46 14.69
CA LEU A 520 -15.24 -8.38 15.54
C LEU A 520 -14.97 -9.65 16.36
N PRO A 521 -15.96 -10.28 17.04
CA PRO A 521 -15.71 -11.49 17.82
C PRO A 521 -15.12 -12.63 17.00
N GLU A 522 -15.66 -12.89 15.81
CA GLU A 522 -15.15 -13.96 14.94
C GLU A 522 -13.74 -13.65 14.43
N CYS A 523 -13.46 -12.40 14.02
CA CYS A 523 -12.11 -11.98 13.65
C CYS A 523 -11.12 -12.19 14.81
N SER A 524 -11.55 -11.86 16.02
CA SER A 524 -10.75 -12.00 17.23
C SER A 524 -10.43 -13.46 17.54
N THR A 525 -11.43 -14.34 17.50
CA THR A 525 -11.25 -15.79 17.73
C THR A 525 -10.28 -16.38 16.70
N LYS A 526 -10.47 -16.08 15.41
CA LYS A 526 -9.59 -16.57 14.34
C LYS A 526 -8.16 -16.09 14.50
N LYS A 527 -7.94 -14.83 14.88
CA LYS A 527 -6.60 -14.29 15.19
C LYS A 527 -5.89 -15.09 16.28
N ILE A 528 -6.60 -15.42 17.37
CA ILE A 528 -6.04 -16.22 18.47
C ILE A 528 -5.68 -17.62 17.98
N GLU A 529 -6.60 -18.31 17.30
CA GLU A 529 -6.36 -19.65 16.72
C GLU A 529 -5.11 -19.67 15.83
N GLU A 530 -4.97 -18.68 14.95
CA GLU A 530 -3.81 -18.58 14.08
C GLU A 530 -2.53 -18.40 14.89
N ILE A 531 -2.51 -17.50 15.89
CA ILE A 531 -1.31 -17.26 16.71
C ILE A 531 -0.91 -18.54 17.47
N GLU A 532 -1.88 -19.29 17.99
CA GLU A 532 -1.66 -20.54 18.72
C GLU A 532 -1.04 -21.66 17.87
N GLN A 533 -1.34 -21.70 16.56
CA GLN A 533 -0.77 -22.70 15.66
C GLN A 533 0.73 -22.49 15.39
N GLU A 534 1.22 -21.25 15.49
CA GLU A 534 2.56 -20.87 15.01
C GLU A 534 3.51 -20.36 16.11
N ASN A 535 3.00 -20.10 17.31
CA ASN A 535 3.80 -19.66 18.45
C ASN A 535 3.40 -20.45 19.71
N THR A 536 4.17 -21.49 19.99
CA THR A 536 3.98 -22.35 21.16
C THR A 536 4.05 -21.58 22.47
N ALA A 537 4.97 -20.62 22.60
CA ALA A 537 5.09 -19.81 23.81
C ALA A 537 3.84 -18.95 24.08
N LEU A 538 3.25 -18.34 23.04
CA LEU A 538 1.99 -17.60 23.18
C LEU A 538 0.80 -18.54 23.41
N LYS A 539 0.79 -19.72 22.80
CA LYS A 539 -0.26 -20.73 22.98
C LYS A 539 -0.38 -21.13 24.45
N ASP A 540 0.74 -21.37 25.12
CA ASP A 540 0.76 -21.74 26.53
C ASP A 540 0.18 -20.63 27.40
N VAL A 541 0.56 -19.37 27.14
CA VAL A 541 0.03 -18.21 27.85
C VAL A 541 -1.47 -18.01 27.59
N PHE A 542 -1.93 -18.11 26.34
CA PHE A 542 -3.34 -17.96 25.99
C PHE A 542 -4.21 -19.09 26.57
N THR A 543 -3.67 -20.29 26.68
CA THR A 543 -4.36 -21.41 27.34
C THR A 543 -4.58 -21.09 28.82
N LYS A 544 -3.54 -20.66 29.54
CA LYS A 544 -3.66 -20.20 30.93
C LYS A 544 -4.70 -19.09 31.09
N LEU A 545 -4.70 -18.11 30.19
CA LEU A 545 -5.65 -17.00 30.24
C LEU A 545 -7.10 -17.45 30.01
N ARG A 546 -7.35 -18.47 29.19
CA ARG A 546 -8.69 -19.01 28.93
C ARG A 546 -9.21 -19.93 30.03
N GLU A 547 -8.31 -20.58 30.77
CA GLU A 547 -8.65 -21.43 31.93
C GLU A 547 -9.08 -20.63 33.17
N LEU A 548 -8.83 -19.31 33.18
CA LEU A 548 -9.32 -18.42 34.23
C LEU A 548 -10.86 -18.34 34.24
N PHE A 549 -11.43 -18.20 35.43
CA PHE A 549 -12.87 -18.01 35.58
C PHE A 549 -13.32 -16.74 34.85
N GLU A 550 -14.56 -16.73 34.33
CA GLU A 550 -15.13 -15.54 33.63
C GLU A 550 -15.08 -14.27 34.49
N GLU A 551 -15.18 -14.43 35.82
CA GLU A 551 -15.11 -13.33 36.77
C GLU A 551 -13.72 -12.68 36.88
N GLU A 552 -12.66 -13.45 36.59
CA GLU A 552 -11.25 -13.03 36.61
C GLU A 552 -10.82 -12.45 35.26
N ARG A 553 -11.49 -12.82 34.16
CA ARG A 553 -11.22 -12.33 32.79
C ARG A 553 -11.78 -10.92 32.58
N LYS A 554 -11.19 -9.94 33.26
CA LYS A 554 -11.58 -8.53 33.22
C LYS A 554 -10.38 -7.64 32.90
N ILE A 555 -10.64 -6.52 32.21
CA ILE A 555 -9.66 -5.44 32.02
C ILE A 555 -10.10 -4.15 32.73
N PRO A 556 -9.16 -3.34 33.27
CA PRO A 556 -7.74 -3.67 33.44
C PRO A 556 -7.51 -4.78 34.47
N PHE A 557 -6.33 -5.39 34.43
CA PHE A 557 -5.88 -6.41 35.39
C PHE A 557 -4.45 -6.16 35.86
N THR A 558 -4.05 -6.79 36.97
CA THR A 558 -2.65 -6.83 37.42
C THR A 558 -2.02 -8.19 37.10
N ARG A 559 -0.69 -8.26 37.05
CA ARG A 559 0.03 -9.53 36.83
C ARG A 559 -0.40 -10.61 37.84
N ASP A 560 -0.51 -10.22 39.11
CA ASP A 560 -0.76 -11.16 40.20
C ASP A 560 -2.19 -11.74 40.12
N GLN A 561 -3.16 -10.99 39.58
CA GLN A 561 -4.53 -11.47 39.32
C GLN A 561 -4.56 -12.60 38.27
N LEU A 562 -3.75 -12.50 37.21
CA LEU A 562 -3.72 -13.50 36.14
C LEU A 562 -2.72 -14.63 36.40
N ARG A 563 -1.96 -14.58 37.50
CA ARG A 563 -0.99 -15.61 37.91
C ARG A 563 0.06 -15.92 36.82
N LEU A 564 0.43 -14.92 36.03
CA LEU A 564 1.44 -15.02 34.97
C LEU A 564 2.85 -14.72 35.50
N THR A 565 3.86 -15.42 34.97
CA THR A 565 5.26 -15.13 35.29
C THR A 565 5.73 -13.81 34.65
N VAL A 566 6.91 -13.34 35.07
CA VAL A 566 7.52 -12.15 34.45
C VAL A 566 7.87 -12.41 32.99
N GLU A 567 8.35 -13.60 32.63
CA GLU A 567 8.62 -13.92 31.23
C GLU A 567 7.34 -13.95 30.39
N GLU A 568 6.26 -14.53 30.91
CA GLU A 568 4.97 -14.61 30.21
C GLU A 568 4.37 -13.22 29.97
N MET A 569 4.44 -12.33 30.97
CA MET A 569 4.02 -10.94 30.79
C MET A 569 4.86 -10.22 29.73
N LYS A 570 6.17 -10.43 29.74
CA LYS A 570 7.06 -9.85 28.74
C LYS A 570 6.72 -10.35 27.33
N ILE A 571 6.40 -11.64 27.18
CA ILE A 571 5.94 -12.19 25.90
C ILE A 571 4.66 -11.50 25.41
N LEU A 572 3.69 -11.25 26.28
CA LEU A 572 2.45 -10.55 25.91
C LEU A 572 2.70 -9.08 25.50
N GLU A 573 3.56 -8.36 26.22
CA GLU A 573 3.98 -6.99 25.87
C GLU A 573 4.76 -6.97 24.54
N ASP A 574 5.65 -7.95 24.34
CA ASP A 574 6.47 -8.05 23.15
C ASP A 574 5.67 -8.35 21.88
N ASN A 575 4.51 -8.95 22.04
CA ASN A 575 3.58 -9.23 20.94
C ASN A 575 2.42 -8.22 20.87
N GLY A 576 2.45 -7.13 21.65
CA GLY A 576 1.43 -6.09 21.61
C GLY A 576 0.05 -6.53 22.10
N VAL A 577 -0.03 -7.67 22.80
CA VAL A 577 -1.26 -8.23 23.38
C VAL A 577 -1.68 -7.43 24.59
N VAL A 578 -0.73 -6.91 25.36
CA VAL A 578 -0.99 -6.08 26.54
C VAL A 578 -0.11 -4.84 26.55
N ILE A 579 -0.56 -3.82 27.29
CA ILE A 579 0.24 -2.63 27.57
C ILE A 579 0.11 -2.27 29.05
N ARG A 580 1.23 -1.91 29.67
CA ARG A 580 1.27 -1.50 31.08
C ARG A 580 1.04 0.01 31.21
N GLU A 581 0.09 0.40 32.06
CA GLU A 581 -0.12 1.78 32.48
C GLU A 581 -0.15 1.82 34.01
N LYS A 582 0.89 2.42 34.61
CA LYS A 582 1.14 2.36 36.06
C LYS A 582 1.31 0.90 36.52
N ASP A 583 0.39 0.37 37.32
CA ASP A 583 0.39 -1.01 37.82
C ASP A 583 -0.66 -1.90 37.15
N ASP A 584 -1.46 -1.32 36.25
CA ASP A 584 -2.53 -1.99 35.53
C ASP A 584 -2.12 -2.33 34.09
N TYR A 585 -2.60 -3.46 33.61
CA TYR A 585 -2.46 -3.92 32.24
C TYR A 585 -3.79 -3.82 31.50
N TYR A 586 -3.70 -3.37 30.26
CA TYR A 586 -4.83 -3.31 29.34
C TYR A 586 -4.59 -4.28 28.18
N MET A 587 -5.66 -4.61 27.46
CA MET A 587 -5.65 -5.48 26.26
C MET A 587 -6.43 -4.78 25.15
N PRO A 588 -5.97 -4.80 23.88
CA PRO A 588 -6.69 -4.17 22.78
C PRO A 588 -7.91 -5.02 22.41
N GLU A 589 -8.86 -4.42 21.70
CA GLU A 589 -10.19 -5.01 21.45
C GLU A 589 -10.10 -6.39 20.78
N ILE A 590 -9.22 -6.54 19.79
CA ILE A 590 -9.02 -7.79 19.03
C ILE A 590 -8.53 -8.96 19.89
N PHE A 591 -7.68 -8.71 20.89
CA PHE A 591 -7.22 -9.76 21.82
C PHE A 591 -8.22 -9.98 22.94
N ARG A 592 -8.84 -8.89 23.42
CA ARG A 592 -9.85 -8.91 24.49
C ARG A 592 -11.02 -9.80 24.12
N LEU A 593 -11.59 -9.59 22.92
CA LEU A 593 -12.72 -10.38 22.43
C LEU A 593 -12.33 -11.84 22.19
N GLY A 594 -11.14 -12.10 21.62
CA GLY A 594 -10.69 -13.46 21.30
C GLY A 594 -10.37 -14.32 22.52
N LEU A 595 -9.87 -13.70 23.59
CA LEU A 595 -9.57 -14.37 24.86
C LEU A 595 -10.75 -14.34 25.85
N GLY A 596 -11.87 -13.70 25.49
CA GLY A 596 -13.08 -13.65 26.30
C GLY A 596 -12.99 -12.73 27.52
N PHE A 597 -12.20 -11.67 27.45
CA PHE A 597 -12.09 -10.67 28.52
C PHE A 597 -13.21 -9.64 28.45
N SER A 598 -13.76 -9.25 29.61
CA SER A 598 -14.80 -8.24 29.75
C SER A 598 -14.27 -6.92 30.31
N LEU A 599 -15.00 -5.82 30.12
CA LEU A 599 -14.67 -4.53 30.73
C LEU A 599 -15.23 -4.46 32.16
N THR A 600 -14.45 -3.95 33.10
CA THR A 600 -14.97 -3.58 34.42
C THR A 600 -16.00 -2.44 34.31
N ALA A 601 -17.10 -2.51 35.06
CA ALA A 601 -18.22 -1.57 34.97
C ALA A 601 -17.82 -0.10 35.24
N THR A 602 -16.77 0.12 36.03
CA THR A 602 -16.20 1.43 36.39
C THR A 602 -15.16 1.95 35.39
N GLY A 603 -14.82 1.20 34.35
CA GLY A 603 -13.82 1.55 33.36
C GLY A 603 -14.26 1.12 31.96
N ARG A 604 -15.07 1.95 31.29
CA ARG A 604 -15.15 1.92 29.81
C ARG A 604 -14.09 2.86 29.21
N PRO A 605 -12.80 2.50 29.08
CA PRO A 605 -12.01 3.07 28.02
C PRO A 605 -12.72 2.73 26.70
N ALA A 606 -13.19 3.74 25.98
CA ALA A 606 -13.60 3.54 24.60
C ALA A 606 -12.41 2.91 23.84
N VAL A 607 -12.65 1.97 22.93
CA VAL A 607 -11.61 1.37 22.06
C VAL A 607 -10.65 2.43 21.52
N MET A 608 -11.21 3.59 21.13
CA MET A 608 -10.47 4.77 20.68
C MET A 608 -9.52 5.39 21.73
N SER A 609 -9.88 5.37 23.01
CA SER A 609 -9.05 5.88 24.09
C SER A 609 -7.84 5.00 24.36
N LEU A 610 -8.00 3.67 24.34
CA LEU A 610 -6.88 2.72 24.49
C LEU A 610 -5.94 2.78 23.30
N ALA A 611 -6.47 2.78 22.08
CA ALA A 611 -5.66 2.89 20.87
C ALA A 611 -4.88 4.22 20.78
N ARG A 612 -5.47 5.34 21.24
CA ARG A 612 -4.78 6.64 21.34
C ARG A 612 -3.68 6.64 22.41
N ARG A 613 -3.87 5.92 23.52
CA ARG A 613 -2.86 5.80 24.58
C ARG A 613 -1.64 5.01 24.09
N ALA A 614 -1.86 3.88 23.42
CA ALA A 614 -0.79 3.09 22.84
C ALA A 614 0.02 3.87 21.79
N ALA A 615 -0.65 4.63 20.93
CA ALA A 615 0.02 5.48 19.93
C ALA A 615 0.90 6.59 20.53
N LYS A 616 0.68 7.00 21.79
CA LYS A 616 1.52 8.00 22.48
C LYS A 616 2.76 7.40 23.15
N GLN A 617 2.74 6.10 23.47
CA GLN A 617 3.88 5.42 24.09
C GLN A 617 4.84 4.81 23.07
N GLY A 618 4.37 4.55 21.84
CA GLY A 618 5.18 4.02 20.73
C GLY A 618 5.77 5.09 19.80
N ALA A 619 5.67 6.37 20.13
CA ALA A 619 6.21 7.50 19.37
C ALA A 619 7.54 8.01 19.96
#